data_AF-A0A931RBM3-F1
#
_entry.id   AF-A0A931RBM3-F1
#
_cell.length_a   1.000
_cell.length_b   1.000
_cell.length_c   1.000
_cell.angle_alpha   90.00
_cell.angle_beta   90.00
_cell.angle_gamma   90.00
#
_symmetry.space_group_name_H-M   'P 1'
#
loop_
_entity.id
_entity.type
_entity.pdbx_description
1 polymer ?
#
loop_
_entity_poly.entity_id
_entity_poly.type
_entity_poly.pdbx_seq_one_letter_code
_entity_poly.pdbx_strand_id
1 'polypeptide(L)' 'VVEYVFAIPGMGRFFITAVTDRDYPLIMGVTLVYTTLLVGANLFVDLLYGLVDPRIRTE' A
#
# COMPACT_ATOMS: atom_id res chain seq x y z
N VAL A 1 9.28 8.01 1.47
CA VAL A 1 10.13 9.23 1.53
C VAL A 1 10.92 9.32 2.83
N VAL A 2 10.29 9.15 4.01
CA VAL A 2 10.99 9.14 5.31
C VAL A 2 12.16 8.14 5.32
N GLU A 3 11.97 6.93 4.80
CA GLU A 3 13.01 5.88 4.74
C GLU A 3 14.25 6.28 3.92
N TYR A 4 14.09 7.13 2.90
CA TYR A 4 15.20 7.61 2.07
C TYR A 4 15.97 8.74 2.78
N VAL A 5 15.24 9.66 3.42
CA VAL A 5 15.84 10.79 4.14
C VAL A 5 16.61 10.32 5.38
N PHE A 6 16.13 9.26 6.05
CA PHE A 6 16.77 8.69 7.24
C PHE A 6 17.65 7.46 6.95
N ALA A 7 17.88 7.11 5.67
CA ALA A 7 18.66 5.94 5.26
C ALA A 7 18.24 4.61 5.92
N ILE A 8 16.96 4.46 6.26
CA ILE A 8 16.40 3.25 6.88
C ILE A 8 16.11 2.24 5.75
N PRO A 9 16.58 0.99 5.83
CA PRO A 9 16.30 -0.02 4.81
C PRO A 9 14.82 -0.42 4.88
N GLY A 10 14.06 -0.02 3.87
CA GLY A 10 12.64 -0.32 3.78
C GLY A 10 12.14 -0.41 2.35
N MET A 11 10.93 -0.98 2.19
CA MET A 11 10.37 -1.29 0.86
C MET A 11 10.09 -0.04 0.03
N GLY A 12 9.86 1.12 0.66
CA GLY A 12 9.65 2.40 -0.03
C GLY A 12 10.90 2.95 -0.71
N ARG A 13 12.10 2.44 -0.39
CA ARG A 13 13.33 2.81 -1.10
C ARG A 13 13.34 2.30 -2.54
N PHE A 14 12.79 1.12 -2.81
CA PHE A 14 12.69 0.58 -4.17
C PHE A 14 11.83 1.46 -5.08
N PHE A 15 10.76 2.05 -4.53
CA PHE A 15 9.92 3.01 -5.26
C PHE A 15 10.71 4.26 -5.66
N ILE A 16 11.49 4.84 -4.73
CA ILE A 16 12.26 6.07 -4.96
C ILE A 16 13.42 5.81 -5.94
N THR A 17 14.11 4.68 -5.84
CA THR A 17 15.17 4.29 -6.78
C THR A 17 14.60 4.06 -8.18
N ALA A 18 13.47 3.36 -8.32
CA ALA A 18 12.83 3.12 -9.62
C ALA A 18 12.38 4.42 -10.30
N VAL A 19 11.87 5.39 -9.54
CA VAL A 19 11.56 6.74 -10.03
C VAL A 19 12.81 7.49 -10.49
N THR A 20 13.93 7.33 -9.77
CA THR A 20 15.21 7.99 -10.08
C THR A 20 15.85 7.40 -11.35
N ASP A 21 15.82 6.08 -11.50
CA ASP A 21 16.36 5.37 -12.67
C ASP A 21 15.40 5.34 -13.88
N ARG A 22 14.23 5.99 -13.77
CA ARG A 22 13.15 5.98 -14.80
C ARG A 22 12.75 4.57 -15.24
N ASP A 23 12.89 3.60 -14.36
CA ASP A 23 12.53 2.21 -14.64
C ASP A 23 11.03 2.02 -14.46
N TYR A 24 10.26 2.38 -15.50
CA TYR A 24 8.80 2.33 -15.51
C TYR A 24 8.23 0.93 -15.15
N PRO A 25 8.80 -0.20 -15.62
CA PRO A 25 8.43 -1.53 -15.15
C PRO A 25 8.53 -1.71 -13.64
N LEU A 26 9.63 -1.27 -13.01
CA LEU A 26 9.81 -1.34 -11.57
C LEU A 26 8.82 -0.45 -10.81
N ILE A 27 8.58 0.77 -11.29
CA ILE A 27 7.60 1.70 -10.68
C ILE A 27 6.20 1.06 -10.70
N MET A 28 5.77 0.53 -11.86
CA MET A 28 4.47 -0.13 -11.97
C MET A 28 4.39 -1.38 -11.09
N GLY A 29 5.45 -2.19 -11.04
CA GLY A 29 5.50 -3.39 -10.20
C GLY A 29 5.32 -3.07 -8.72
N VAL A 30 6.09 -2.10 -8.20
CA VAL A 30 5.98 -1.68 -6.79
C VAL A 30 4.62 -1.03 -6.52
N THR A 31 4.10 -0.24 -7.46
CA THR A 31 2.77 0.39 -7.33
C THR A 31 1.66 -0.65 -7.25
N LEU A 32 1.70 -1.68 -8.11
CA LEU A 32 0.73 -2.78 -8.08
C LEU A 32 0.77 -3.52 -6.75
N VAL A 33 1.95 -3.90 -6.27
CA VAL A 33 2.11 -4.59 -4.98
C VAL A 33 1.54 -3.75 -3.84
N TYR A 34 1.88 -2.46 -3.80
CA TYR A 34 1.39 -1.55 -2.76
C TYR A 34 -0.13 -1.35 -2.84
N THR A 35 -0.67 -1.18 -4.04
CA THR A 35 -2.11 -1.03 -4.27
C THR A 35 -2.86 -2.30 -3.89
N THR A 36 -2.40 -3.48 -4.28
CA THR A 36 -3.03 -4.76 -3.91
C THR A 36 -3.04 -4.95 -2.40
N LEU A 37 -1.94 -4.64 -1.71
CA LEU A 37 -1.87 -4.72 -0.25
C LEU A 37 -2.84 -3.74 0.40
N LEU A 38 -2.91 -2.51 -0.11
CA LEU A 38 -3.80 -1.47 0.41
C LEU A 38 -5.27 -1.82 0.18
N VAL A 39 -5.64 -2.31 -0.99
CA VAL A 39 -7.00 -2.79 -1.29
C VAL A 39 -7.34 -4.01 -0.44
N GLY A 40 -6.42 -4.95 -0.28
CA GLY A 40 -6.59 -6.11 0.60
C GLY A 40 -6.79 -5.71 2.06
N ALA A 41 -6.02 -4.73 2.55
CA ALA A 41 -6.18 -4.18 3.89
C ALA A 41 -7.51 -3.45 4.07
N ASN A 42 -7.95 -2.66 3.09
CA ASN A 42 -9.27 -2.01 3.13
C ASN A 42 -10.39 -3.06 3.13
N LEU A 43 -10.31 -4.07 2.28
CA LEU A 43 -11.29 -5.17 2.26
C LEU A 43 -11.32 -5.94 3.58
N PHE A 44 -10.16 -6.16 4.19
CA PHE A 44 -10.07 -6.79 5.51
C PHE A 44 -10.71 -5.92 6.59
N VAL A 45 -10.50 -4.61 6.52
CA VAL A 45 -11.12 -3.63 7.42
C VAL A 45 -12.64 -3.57 7.20
N ASP A 46 -13.12 -3.58 5.96
CA ASP A 46 -14.55 -3.63 5.63
C ASP A 46 -15.21 -4.92 6.15
N LEU A 47 -14.53 -6.06 6.02
CA LEU A 47 -14.98 -7.34 6.55
C LEU A 47 -15.02 -7.33 8.09
N LEU A 48 -14.00 -6.76 8.73
CA LEU A 48 -13.97 -6.56 10.18
C LEU A 48 -15.09 -5.64 10.65
N TYR A 49 -15.35 -4.54 9.93
CA TYR A 49 -16.45 -3.65 10.23
C TYR A 49 -17.81 -4.37 10.08
N GLY A 50 -17.98 -5.22 9.07
CA GLY A 50 -19.17 -6.06 8.93
C GLY A 50 -19.36 -7.09 10.05
N LEU A 51 -18.26 -7.58 10.66
CA LEU A 51 -18.28 -8.57 11.74
C LEU A 51 -18.44 -7.93 13.13
N VAL A 52 -17.79 -6.78 13.34
CA VAL A 52 -17.73 -6.07 14.64
C VAL A 52 -18.88 -5.08 14.80
N ASP A 53 -19.36 -4.47 13.72
CA ASP A 53 -20.41 -3.44 13.77
C ASP A 53 -21.66 -3.83 12.96
N PRO A 54 -22.67 -4.47 13.58
CA PRO A 54 -23.94 -4.79 12.92
C PRO A 54 -24.80 -3.56 12.57
N ARG A 55 -24.37 -2.32 12.91
CA ARG A 55 -25.11 -1.08 12.60
C ARG A 55 -25.07 -0.67 11.12
N ILE A 56 -24.13 -1.19 10.33
CA ILE A 56 -24.06 -0.93 8.87
C ILE A 56 -25.26 -1.57 8.15
N ARG A 57 -26.02 -2.44 8.83
CA ARG A 57 -27.19 -3.16 8.27
C ARG A 57 -28.52 -2.41 8.40
N THR A 58 -28.52 -1.13 8.80
CA THR A 58 -29.77 -0.34 8.91
C THR A 58 -29.70 0.89 8.03
N GLU A 59 -29.73 0.66 6.72
CA GLU A 59 -30.63 1.40 5.82
C GLU A 59 -31.49 0.37 5.06
#